data_AF-A0A9X1ZAV8-F1
#
_entry.id   AF-A0A9X1ZAV8-F1
#
_cell.length_a   1.000
_cell.length_b   1.000
_cell.length_c   1.000
_cell.angle_alpha   90.00
_cell.angle_beta   90.00
_cell.angle_gamma   90.00
#
_symmetry.space_group_name_H-M   'P 1'
#
loop_
_entity.id
_entity.type
_entity.pdbx_description
1 polymer ?
#
loop_
_entity_poly.entity_id
_entity_poly.type
_entity_poly.pdbx_seq_one_letter_code
_entity_poly.pdbx_strand_id
1 'polypeptide(L)'
;MNEFLEILFSPYGGTAAIISVFTTFLGKLWLKTIVNKGLSEQRLELQRLQDKNKESLKELEQAHQLKVESIKAENIQNLKVLEQQHSISIENLKSESSKDLEILKLDSNNNLEKFRNDFKSEFLKHESYSAIAKDQFQSLFDKRIKTYAKLITLKNSIGDTLLDHAEELEFSSDYPEMFKNCIERICKLTQKETMYISNEIALISNSLNEIFSEILSQAKVHSMGTAMTTPMNNNAEWHSTINEAEKDVLRRIFKECSPVYDQWFKQLDKDVAKIREILDISHDFFYETKPDC
;
A
#
# COMPACT_ATOMS: atom_id res chain seq x y z
N MET A 1 -49.29 123.32 26.07
CA MET A 1 -50.75 123.18 26.23
C MET A 1 -51.19 123.66 27.62
N ASN A 2 -50.56 124.72 28.15
CA ASN A 2 -50.71 125.14 29.54
C ASN A 2 -51.55 126.43 29.69
N GLU A 3 -51.59 127.34 28.71
CA GLU A 3 -52.40 128.57 28.77
C GLU A 3 -53.92 128.34 28.63
N PHE A 4 -54.35 127.27 27.96
CA PHE A 4 -55.79 126.94 27.83
C PHE A 4 -56.38 126.34 29.13
N LEU A 5 -55.54 125.71 29.94
CA LEU A 5 -55.93 125.18 31.25
C LEU A 5 -56.07 126.28 32.31
N GLU A 6 -55.38 127.40 32.14
CA GLU A 6 -55.33 128.49 33.13
C GLU A 6 -56.57 129.40 33.08
N ILE A 7 -57.14 129.64 31.91
CA ILE A 7 -58.37 130.46 31.74
C ILE A 7 -59.65 129.64 32.03
N LEU A 8 -59.68 128.33 31.76
CA LEU A 8 -60.88 127.50 32.01
C LEU A 8 -61.07 127.18 33.51
N PHE A 9 -60.00 127.20 34.32
CA PHE A 9 -60.05 126.80 35.73
C PHE A 9 -59.89 127.93 36.76
N SER A 10 -59.70 129.19 36.32
CA SER A 10 -59.52 130.36 37.21
C SER A 10 -60.71 130.69 38.16
N PRO A 11 -62.00 130.53 37.78
CA PRO A 11 -63.09 130.69 38.75
C PRO A 11 -63.34 129.43 39.61
N TYR A 12 -62.59 128.34 39.37
CA TYR A 12 -62.77 127.04 40.01
C TYR A 12 -61.46 126.50 40.62
N GLY A 13 -60.55 127.38 41.05
CA GLY A 13 -59.21 127.01 41.54
C GLY A 13 -59.19 125.98 42.69
N GLY A 14 -60.28 125.88 43.48
CA GLY A 14 -60.45 124.80 44.45
C GLY A 14 -61.08 123.53 43.86
N THR A 15 -62.01 123.66 42.93
CA THR A 15 -62.78 122.55 42.32
C THR A 15 -61.97 121.76 41.29
N ALA A 16 -61.06 122.42 40.56
CA ALA A 16 -60.14 121.78 39.62
C ALA A 16 -59.17 120.80 40.32
N ALA A 17 -58.64 121.22 41.47
CA ALA A 17 -57.79 120.39 42.32
C ALA A 17 -58.57 119.18 42.87
N ILE A 18 -59.83 119.38 43.29
CA ILE A 18 -60.70 118.28 43.73
C ILE A 18 -60.95 117.29 42.58
N ILE A 19 -61.27 117.76 41.37
CA ILE A 19 -61.51 116.89 40.20
C ILE A 19 -60.24 116.15 39.78
N SER A 20 -59.07 116.81 39.79
CA SER A 20 -57.77 116.19 39.51
C SER A 20 -57.44 115.09 40.52
N VAL A 21 -57.64 115.36 41.82
CA VAL A 21 -57.42 114.37 42.89
C VAL A 21 -58.42 113.21 42.76
N PHE A 22 -59.69 113.49 42.47
CA PHE A 22 -60.73 112.46 42.32
C PHE A 22 -60.53 111.59 41.08
N THR A 23 -60.13 112.18 39.94
CA THR A 23 -59.81 111.44 38.71
C THR A 23 -58.54 110.60 38.86
N THR A 24 -57.53 111.10 39.58
CA THR A 24 -56.33 110.32 39.91
C THR A 24 -56.65 109.17 40.87
N PHE A 25 -57.55 109.40 41.84
CA PHE A 25 -58.00 108.38 42.79
C PHE A 25 -58.85 107.30 42.13
N LEU A 26 -59.85 107.69 41.33
CA LEU A 26 -60.67 106.78 40.53
C LEU A 26 -59.81 106.04 39.51
N GLY A 27 -58.92 106.73 38.81
CA GLY A 27 -57.96 106.13 37.87
C GLY A 27 -57.10 105.06 38.56
N LYS A 28 -56.56 105.34 39.76
CA LYS A 28 -55.83 104.34 40.55
C LYS A 28 -56.71 103.17 41.00
N LEU A 29 -57.96 103.40 41.39
CA LEU A 29 -58.89 102.34 41.79
C LEU A 29 -59.26 101.42 40.61
N TRP A 30 -59.60 101.99 39.46
CA TRP A 30 -59.91 101.25 38.24
C TRP A 30 -58.68 100.50 37.72
N LEU A 31 -57.51 101.16 37.67
CA LEU A 31 -56.27 100.54 37.23
C LEU A 31 -55.86 99.39 38.17
N LYS A 32 -55.97 99.57 39.50
CA LYS A 32 -55.67 98.52 40.47
C LYS A 32 -56.62 97.33 40.35
N THR A 33 -57.89 97.58 40.08
CA THR A 33 -58.90 96.52 39.88
C THR A 33 -58.64 95.75 38.58
N ILE A 34 -58.32 96.46 37.49
CA ILE A 34 -57.98 95.86 36.19
C ILE A 34 -56.69 95.05 36.28
N VAL A 35 -55.64 95.61 36.88
CA VAL A 35 -54.34 94.94 37.07
C VAL A 35 -54.49 93.73 38.00
N ASN A 36 -55.19 93.85 39.12
CA ASN A 36 -55.41 92.70 40.02
C ASN A 36 -56.25 91.61 39.37
N LYS A 37 -57.27 91.96 38.58
CA LYS A 37 -58.07 90.99 37.84
C LYS A 37 -57.21 90.24 36.83
N GLY A 38 -56.46 90.96 35.97
CA GLY A 38 -55.56 90.36 34.98
C GLY A 38 -54.44 89.54 35.61
N LEU A 39 -53.88 89.99 36.75
CA LEU A 39 -52.86 89.24 37.48
C LEU A 39 -53.43 88.00 38.18
N SER A 40 -54.68 88.04 38.64
CA SER A 40 -55.36 86.85 39.18
C SER A 40 -55.69 85.83 38.08
N GLU A 41 -56.11 86.30 36.91
CA GLU A 41 -56.40 85.46 35.74
C GLU A 41 -55.12 84.79 35.24
N GLN A 42 -54.02 85.53 35.09
CA GLN A 42 -52.72 84.98 34.74
C GLN A 42 -52.20 83.98 35.78
N ARG A 43 -52.38 84.27 37.07
CA ARG A 43 -51.97 83.34 38.14
C ARG A 43 -52.77 82.04 38.11
N LEU A 44 -54.06 82.13 37.85
CA LEU A 44 -54.94 80.98 37.73
C LEU A 44 -54.64 80.16 36.47
N GLU A 45 -54.31 80.82 35.36
CA GLU A 45 -53.86 80.17 34.13
C GLU A 45 -52.50 79.48 34.29
N LEU A 46 -51.53 80.13 34.94
CA LEU A 46 -50.25 79.51 35.30
C LEU A 46 -50.44 78.28 36.19
N GLN A 47 -51.33 78.35 37.17
CA GLN A 47 -51.64 77.22 38.04
C GLN A 47 -52.27 76.07 37.26
N ARG A 48 -53.24 76.35 36.37
CA ARG A 48 -53.83 75.35 35.48
C ARG A 48 -52.80 74.70 34.57
N LEU A 49 -51.90 75.49 33.98
CA LEU A 49 -50.82 74.97 33.13
C LEU A 49 -49.84 74.12 33.93
N GLN A 50 -49.50 74.53 35.15
CA GLN A 50 -48.62 73.76 36.04
C GLN A 50 -49.26 72.43 36.43
N ASP A 51 -50.54 72.42 36.79
CA ASP A 51 -51.28 71.22 37.14
C ASP A 51 -51.39 70.27 35.94
N LYS A 52 -51.73 70.81 34.75
CA LYS A 52 -51.80 70.02 33.51
C LYS A 52 -50.44 69.44 33.11
N ASN A 53 -49.36 70.21 33.19
CA ASN A 53 -48.02 69.70 32.93
C ASN A 53 -47.63 68.60 33.92
N LYS A 54 -47.99 68.74 35.20
CA LYS A 54 -47.73 67.73 36.23
C LYS A 54 -48.51 66.45 35.98
N GLU A 55 -49.75 66.56 35.52
CA GLU A 55 -50.60 65.43 35.13
C GLU A 55 -50.01 64.71 33.90
N SER A 56 -49.75 65.44 32.81
CA SER A 56 -49.13 64.88 31.60
C SER A 56 -47.78 64.21 31.89
N LEU A 57 -46.98 64.77 32.80
CA LEU A 57 -45.69 64.18 33.18
C LEU A 57 -45.86 62.86 33.92
N LYS A 58 -46.86 62.75 34.80
CA LYS A 58 -47.20 61.48 35.48
C LYS A 58 -47.72 60.44 34.51
N GLU A 59 -48.59 60.82 33.58
CA GLU A 59 -49.10 59.90 32.55
C GLU A 59 -47.96 59.37 31.69
N LEU A 60 -47.04 60.26 31.29
CA LEU A 60 -45.86 59.90 30.51
C LEU A 60 -44.92 58.97 31.29
N GLU A 61 -44.67 59.23 32.58
CA GLU A 61 -43.88 58.36 33.45
C GLU A 61 -44.49 56.97 33.59
N GLN A 62 -45.81 56.88 33.80
CA GLN A 62 -46.52 55.60 33.88
C GLN A 62 -46.47 54.84 32.55
N ALA A 63 -46.69 55.51 31.42
CA ALA A 63 -46.60 54.91 30.10
C ALA A 63 -45.18 54.39 29.80
N HIS A 64 -44.15 55.14 30.18
CA HIS A 64 -42.76 54.69 30.07
C HIS A 64 -42.48 53.49 30.97
N GLN A 65 -42.94 53.49 32.21
CA GLN A 65 -42.74 52.38 33.14
C GLN A 65 -43.36 51.08 32.59
N LEU A 66 -44.61 51.15 32.11
CA LEU A 66 -45.29 50.01 31.49
C LEU A 66 -44.54 49.50 30.25
N LYS A 67 -44.02 50.40 29.42
CA LYS A 67 -43.24 50.03 28.23
C LYS A 67 -41.93 49.33 28.62
N VAL A 68 -41.23 49.82 29.64
CA VAL A 68 -40.00 49.20 30.16
C VAL A 68 -40.30 47.80 30.72
N GLU A 69 -41.39 47.63 31.46
CA GLU A 69 -41.80 46.33 32.00
C GLU A 69 -42.19 45.34 30.92
N SER A 70 -42.91 45.79 29.89
CA SER A 70 -43.25 44.98 28.72
C SER A 70 -41.99 44.50 27.98
N ILE A 71 -41.05 45.41 27.69
CA ILE A 71 -39.77 45.06 27.04
C ILE A 71 -38.96 44.09 27.89
N LYS A 72 -38.93 44.27 29.22
CA LYS A 72 -38.24 43.33 30.12
C LYS A 72 -38.87 41.94 30.08
N ALA A 73 -40.20 41.84 30.11
CA ALA A 73 -40.91 40.57 30.03
C ALA A 73 -40.65 39.85 28.69
N GLU A 74 -40.70 40.59 27.58
CA GLU A 74 -40.39 40.08 26.24
C GLU A 74 -38.95 39.56 26.17
N ASN A 75 -37.96 40.32 26.66
CA ASN A 75 -36.57 39.90 26.68
C ASN A 75 -36.34 38.63 27.52
N ILE A 76 -37.01 38.50 28.68
CA ILE A 76 -36.94 37.29 29.51
C ILE A 76 -37.52 36.08 28.76
N GLN A 77 -38.64 36.26 28.05
CA GLN A 77 -39.25 35.20 27.28
C GLN A 77 -38.35 34.78 26.11
N ASN A 78 -37.80 35.75 25.37
CA ASN A 78 -36.88 35.50 24.26
C ASN A 78 -35.62 34.77 24.72
N LEU A 79 -35.04 35.14 25.87
CA LEU A 79 -33.91 34.43 26.46
C LEU A 79 -34.24 32.98 26.77
N LYS A 80 -35.40 32.69 27.38
CA LYS A 80 -35.81 31.31 27.67
C LYS A 80 -35.99 30.47 26.41
N VAL A 81 -36.59 31.03 25.36
CA VAL A 81 -36.76 30.33 24.08
C VAL A 81 -35.39 30.04 23.47
N LEU A 82 -34.47 31.01 23.51
CA LEU A 82 -33.12 30.85 23.00
C LEU A 82 -32.35 29.76 23.76
N GLU A 83 -32.44 29.75 25.09
CA GLU A 83 -31.82 28.72 25.95
C GLU A 83 -32.35 27.32 25.63
N GLN A 84 -33.67 27.17 25.45
CA GLN A 84 -34.28 25.90 25.06
C GLN A 84 -33.81 25.43 23.68
N GLN A 85 -33.76 26.35 22.70
CA GLN A 85 -33.27 26.04 21.36
C GLN A 85 -31.80 25.59 21.37
N HIS A 86 -30.96 26.30 22.12
CA HIS A 86 -29.55 25.93 22.29
C HIS A 86 -29.40 24.56 22.96
N SER A 87 -30.18 24.28 24.01
CA SER A 87 -30.13 22.98 24.69
C SER A 87 -30.47 21.82 23.74
N ILE A 88 -31.53 21.96 22.95
CA ILE A 88 -31.94 20.94 21.96
C ILE A 88 -30.87 20.76 20.88
N SER A 89 -30.31 21.87 20.38
CA SER A 89 -29.26 21.84 19.37
C SER A 89 -28.01 21.10 19.87
N ILE A 90 -27.58 21.37 21.11
CA ILE A 90 -26.43 20.70 21.73
C ILE A 90 -26.70 19.21 21.91
N GLU A 91 -27.90 18.82 22.34
CA GLU A 91 -28.27 17.42 22.53
C GLU A 91 -28.29 16.65 21.20
N ASN A 92 -28.83 17.26 20.15
CA ASN A 92 -28.82 16.69 18.80
C ASN A 92 -27.39 16.48 18.29
N LEU A 93 -26.52 17.49 18.40
CA LEU A 93 -25.12 17.39 17.98
C LEU A 93 -24.36 16.30 18.76
N LYS A 94 -24.64 16.16 20.07
CA LYS A 94 -24.04 15.12 20.89
C LYS A 94 -24.51 13.72 20.48
N SER A 95 -25.80 13.57 20.18
CA SER A 95 -26.38 12.32 19.69
C SER A 95 -25.82 11.91 18.33
N GLU A 96 -25.71 12.86 17.40
CA GLU A 96 -25.16 12.64 16.07
C GLU A 96 -23.68 12.27 16.12
N SER A 97 -22.87 13.03 16.86
CA SER A 97 -21.45 12.73 17.05
C SER A 97 -21.22 11.35 17.70
N SER A 98 -22.08 10.93 18.64
CA SER A 98 -21.99 9.60 19.25
C SER A 98 -22.26 8.49 18.25
N LYS A 99 -23.24 8.66 17.36
CA LYS A 99 -23.56 7.68 16.31
C LYS A 99 -22.43 7.56 15.30
N ASP A 100 -21.87 8.68 14.87
CA ASP A 100 -20.74 8.70 13.93
C ASP A 100 -19.51 7.99 14.51
N LEU A 101 -19.24 8.18 15.80
CA LEU A 101 -18.17 7.47 16.51
C LEU A 101 -18.40 5.96 16.57
N GLU A 102 -19.64 5.51 16.78
CA GLU A 102 -19.96 4.08 16.77
C GLU A 102 -19.80 3.46 15.38
N ILE A 103 -20.28 4.15 14.34
CA ILE A 103 -20.11 3.73 12.94
C ILE A 103 -18.61 3.61 12.61
N LEU A 104 -17.82 4.62 12.97
CA LEU A 104 -16.38 4.63 12.69
C LEU A 104 -15.64 3.52 13.45
N LYS A 105 -16.02 3.24 14.69
CA LYS A 105 -15.48 2.10 15.45
C LYS A 105 -15.82 0.76 14.80
N LEU A 106 -17.07 0.58 14.37
CA LEU A 106 -17.52 -0.63 13.70
C LEU A 106 -16.76 -0.85 12.38
N ASP A 107 -16.66 0.20 11.55
CA ASP A 107 -15.96 0.13 10.28
C ASP A 107 -14.46 -0.14 10.46
N SER A 108 -13.82 0.52 11.43
CA SER A 108 -12.43 0.26 11.78
C SER A 108 -12.20 -1.20 12.22
N ASN A 109 -13.11 -1.75 13.05
CA ASN A 109 -13.00 -3.13 13.51
C ASN A 109 -13.19 -4.13 12.36
N ASN A 110 -14.16 -3.90 11.49
CA ASN A 110 -14.39 -4.73 10.30
C ASN A 110 -13.17 -4.72 9.36
N ASN A 111 -12.56 -3.55 9.15
CA ASN A 111 -11.35 -3.41 8.34
C ASN A 111 -10.16 -4.16 8.96
N LEU A 112 -9.99 -4.12 10.28
CA LEU A 112 -8.96 -4.88 10.98
C LEU A 112 -9.17 -6.39 10.87
N GLU A 113 -10.41 -6.87 11.01
CA GLU A 113 -10.73 -8.29 10.82
C GLU A 113 -10.45 -8.75 9.40
N LYS A 114 -10.85 -7.95 8.40
CA LYS A 114 -10.55 -8.24 7.00
C LYS A 114 -9.05 -8.33 6.75
N PHE A 115 -8.29 -7.33 7.21
CA PHE A 115 -6.83 -7.34 7.08
C PHE A 115 -6.19 -8.55 7.76
N ARG A 116 -6.66 -8.93 8.96
CA ARG A 116 -6.19 -10.12 9.67
C ARG A 116 -6.45 -11.40 8.89
N ASN A 117 -7.62 -11.53 8.28
CA ASN A 117 -7.99 -12.69 7.47
C ASN A 117 -7.16 -12.76 6.19
N ASP A 118 -6.98 -11.63 5.50
CA ASP A 118 -6.16 -11.52 4.29
C ASP A 118 -4.70 -11.88 4.59
N PHE A 119 -4.13 -11.33 5.66
CA PHE A 119 -2.78 -11.63 6.11
C PHE A 119 -2.60 -13.11 6.44
N LYS A 120 -3.55 -13.71 7.18
CA LYS A 120 -3.51 -15.14 7.52
C LYS A 120 -3.57 -16.01 6.26
N SER A 121 -4.41 -15.65 5.29
CA SER A 121 -4.50 -16.34 4.00
C SER A 121 -3.18 -16.28 3.23
N GLU A 122 -2.61 -15.07 3.08
CA GLU A 122 -1.34 -14.88 2.37
C GLU A 122 -0.18 -15.59 3.07
N PHE A 123 -0.15 -15.57 4.40
CA PHE A 123 0.86 -16.31 5.17
C PHE A 123 0.76 -17.82 4.91
N LEU A 124 -0.44 -18.40 4.99
CA LEU A 124 -0.65 -19.83 4.72
C LEU A 124 -0.27 -20.21 3.28
N LYS A 125 -0.59 -19.35 2.30
CA LYS A 125 -0.14 -19.55 0.92
C LYS A 125 1.38 -19.55 0.82
N HIS A 126 2.04 -18.56 1.41
CA HIS A 126 3.51 -18.47 1.39
C HIS A 126 4.17 -19.69 2.04
N GLU A 127 3.69 -20.12 3.21
CA GLU A 127 4.19 -21.32 3.89
C GLU A 127 3.97 -22.56 3.03
N SER A 128 2.80 -22.71 2.42
CA SER A 128 2.49 -23.82 1.51
C SER A 128 3.40 -23.81 0.29
N TYR A 129 3.61 -22.66 -0.36
CA TYR A 129 4.50 -22.55 -1.52
C TYR A 129 5.95 -22.80 -1.16
N SER A 130 6.41 -22.32 0.00
CA SER A 130 7.77 -22.54 0.49
C SER A 130 8.01 -24.01 0.84
N ALA A 131 7.06 -24.67 1.51
CA ALA A 131 7.11 -26.09 1.82
C ALA A 131 7.09 -26.95 0.54
N ILE A 132 6.16 -26.67 -0.38
CA ILE A 132 6.08 -27.36 -1.68
C ILE A 132 7.38 -27.16 -2.48
N ALA A 133 7.91 -25.95 -2.52
CA ALA A 133 9.17 -25.66 -3.21
C ALA A 133 10.36 -26.40 -2.58
N LYS A 134 10.39 -26.52 -1.24
CA LYS A 134 11.42 -27.28 -0.51
C LYS A 134 11.32 -28.78 -0.81
N ASP A 135 10.13 -29.37 -0.72
CA ASP A 135 9.93 -30.80 -0.96
C ASP A 135 10.23 -31.18 -2.42
N GLN A 136 9.82 -30.32 -3.36
CA GLN A 136 10.14 -30.51 -4.78
C GLN A 136 11.64 -30.36 -5.04
N PHE A 137 12.29 -29.35 -4.46
CA PHE A 137 13.73 -29.19 -4.56
C PHE A 137 14.46 -30.42 -4.01
N GLN A 138 14.10 -30.88 -2.80
CA GLN A 138 14.71 -32.05 -2.18
C GLN A 138 14.53 -33.30 -3.03
N SER A 139 13.32 -33.54 -3.54
CA SER A 139 13.03 -34.69 -4.41
C SER A 139 13.84 -34.67 -5.72
N LEU A 140 13.98 -33.50 -6.35
CA LEU A 140 14.79 -33.35 -7.57
C LEU A 140 16.29 -33.49 -7.26
N PHE A 141 16.73 -32.96 -6.12
CA PHE A 141 18.12 -33.04 -5.69
C PHE A 141 18.52 -34.48 -5.32
N ASP A 142 17.65 -35.23 -4.63
CA ASP A 142 17.84 -36.65 -4.35
C ASP A 142 17.96 -37.48 -5.63
N LYS A 143 17.11 -37.19 -6.63
CA LYS A 143 17.21 -37.84 -7.95
C LYS A 143 18.54 -37.50 -8.64
N ARG A 144 18.99 -36.25 -8.56
CA ARG A 144 20.30 -35.81 -9.05
C ARG A 144 21.43 -36.57 -8.37
N ILE A 145 21.44 -36.67 -7.05
CA ILE A 145 22.44 -37.45 -6.29
C ILE A 145 22.45 -38.91 -6.77
N LYS A 146 21.28 -39.55 -6.88
CA LYS A 146 21.17 -40.93 -7.37
C LYS A 146 21.71 -41.10 -8.78
N THR A 147 21.44 -40.14 -9.68
CA THR A 147 21.98 -40.14 -11.04
C THR A 147 23.50 -40.03 -11.05
N TYR A 148 24.07 -39.10 -10.29
CA TYR A 148 25.52 -38.95 -10.20
C TYR A 148 26.20 -40.15 -9.53
N ALA A 149 25.56 -40.80 -8.56
CA ALA A 149 26.03 -42.06 -7.99
C ALA A 149 26.12 -43.18 -9.06
N LYS A 150 25.13 -43.27 -9.96
CA LYS A 150 25.18 -44.19 -11.10
C LYS A 150 26.33 -43.84 -12.06
N LEU A 151 26.55 -42.56 -12.34
CA LEU A 151 27.64 -42.10 -13.22
C LEU A 151 29.02 -42.39 -12.62
N ILE A 152 29.20 -42.18 -11.31
CA ILE A 152 30.44 -42.54 -10.61
C ILE A 152 30.65 -44.06 -10.64
N THR A 153 29.60 -44.85 -10.38
CA THR A 153 29.67 -46.32 -10.45
C THR A 153 30.07 -46.78 -11.85
N LEU A 154 29.52 -46.13 -12.88
CA LEU A 154 29.91 -46.38 -14.27
C LEU A 154 31.39 -46.05 -14.50
N LYS A 155 31.85 -44.85 -14.10
CA LYS A 155 33.25 -44.43 -14.18
C LYS A 155 34.19 -45.43 -13.49
N ASN A 156 33.88 -45.85 -12.26
CA ASN A 156 34.67 -46.83 -11.52
C ASN A 156 34.68 -48.18 -12.24
N SER A 157 33.52 -48.67 -12.70
CA SER A 157 33.46 -49.93 -13.44
C SER A 157 34.29 -49.92 -14.72
N ILE A 158 34.39 -48.76 -15.39
CA ILE A 158 35.24 -48.60 -16.57
C ILE A 158 36.73 -48.58 -16.16
N GLY A 159 37.06 -47.88 -15.06
CA GLY A 159 38.41 -47.85 -14.50
C GLY A 159 38.92 -49.23 -14.07
N ASP A 160 38.08 -50.01 -13.37
CA ASP A 160 38.39 -51.38 -12.93
C ASP A 160 38.60 -52.29 -14.13
N THR A 161 37.72 -52.20 -15.14
CA THR A 161 37.88 -52.98 -16.40
C THR A 161 39.18 -52.61 -17.12
N LEU A 162 39.57 -51.34 -17.12
CA LEU A 162 40.83 -50.90 -17.76
C LEU A 162 42.07 -51.38 -16.98
N LEU A 163 41.98 -51.42 -15.65
CA LEU A 163 43.07 -51.84 -14.77
C LEU A 163 43.28 -53.36 -14.80
N ASP A 164 42.20 -54.14 -14.81
CA ASP A 164 42.24 -55.61 -14.85
C ASP A 164 42.83 -56.13 -16.17
N HIS A 165 42.68 -55.37 -17.27
CA HIS A 165 43.22 -55.72 -18.58
C HIS A 165 44.52 -54.96 -18.92
N ALA A 166 45.11 -54.22 -17.96
CA ALA A 166 46.29 -53.37 -18.19
C ALA A 166 47.52 -54.17 -18.66
N GLU A 167 47.67 -55.43 -18.24
CA GLU A 167 48.74 -56.32 -18.69
C GLU A 167 48.46 -56.92 -20.08
N GLU A 168 47.19 -57.04 -20.50
CA GLU A 168 46.79 -57.50 -21.84
C GLU A 168 46.76 -56.35 -22.86
N LEU A 169 46.65 -55.13 -22.38
CA LEU A 169 46.52 -53.87 -23.12
C LEU A 169 47.72 -53.55 -24.03
N GLU A 170 48.90 -54.09 -23.71
CA GLU A 170 50.13 -53.90 -24.48
C GLU A 170 50.28 -54.91 -25.64
N PHE A 171 49.48 -56.00 -25.66
CA PHE A 171 49.63 -57.11 -26.62
C PHE A 171 48.33 -57.68 -27.24
N SER A 172 47.13 -57.27 -26.79
CA SER A 172 45.84 -57.80 -27.24
C SER A 172 45.11 -56.92 -28.27
N SER A 173 44.50 -57.54 -29.28
CA SER A 173 43.66 -56.88 -30.30
C SER A 173 42.30 -56.39 -29.79
N ASP A 174 41.94 -56.69 -28.54
CA ASP A 174 40.56 -56.59 -28.04
C ASP A 174 40.28 -55.29 -27.26
N TYR A 175 41.35 -54.52 -26.97
CA TYR A 175 41.28 -53.24 -26.27
C TYR A 175 40.25 -52.24 -26.85
N PRO A 176 40.12 -52.10 -28.18
CA PRO A 176 39.20 -51.13 -28.72
C PRO A 176 37.71 -51.47 -28.52
N GLU A 177 37.35 -52.76 -28.44
CA GLU A 177 35.95 -53.19 -28.25
C GLU A 177 35.47 -52.88 -26.82
N MET A 178 36.36 -53.00 -25.83
CA MET A 178 36.07 -52.57 -24.46
C MET A 178 35.80 -51.07 -24.40
N PHE A 179 36.61 -50.26 -25.09
CA PHE A 179 36.42 -48.81 -25.14
C PHE A 179 35.08 -48.43 -25.79
N LYS A 180 34.71 -49.06 -26.92
CA LYS A 180 33.39 -48.90 -27.56
C LYS A 180 32.24 -49.20 -26.59
N ASN A 181 32.30 -50.29 -25.86
CA ASN A 181 31.28 -50.66 -24.86
C ASN A 181 31.17 -49.62 -23.73
N CYS A 182 32.29 -49.02 -23.32
CA CYS A 182 32.32 -47.95 -22.33
C CYS A 182 31.61 -46.69 -22.83
N ILE A 183 31.91 -46.25 -24.07
CA ILE A 183 31.25 -45.11 -24.69
C ILE A 183 29.74 -45.35 -24.83
N GLU A 184 29.32 -46.54 -25.29
CA GLU A 184 27.91 -46.87 -25.44
C GLU A 184 27.14 -46.84 -24.10
N ARG A 185 27.76 -47.34 -23.03
CA ARG A 185 27.18 -47.29 -21.67
C ARG A 185 27.05 -45.85 -21.15
N ILE A 186 28.04 -45.00 -21.41
CA ILE A 186 27.98 -43.57 -21.06
C ILE A 186 26.81 -42.92 -21.80
N CYS A 187 26.76 -43.03 -23.13
CA CYS A 187 25.73 -42.41 -23.95
C CYS A 187 24.31 -42.84 -23.56
N LYS A 188 24.11 -44.15 -23.31
CA LYS A 188 22.80 -44.68 -22.87
C LYS A 188 22.37 -44.12 -21.52
N LEU A 189 23.29 -44.06 -20.55
CA LEU A 189 22.98 -43.61 -19.20
C LEU A 189 22.70 -42.10 -19.16
N THR A 190 23.49 -41.30 -19.88
CA THR A 190 23.35 -39.84 -19.90
C THR A 190 22.09 -39.41 -20.65
N GLN A 191 21.73 -40.08 -21.75
CA GLN A 191 20.47 -39.81 -22.46
C GLN A 191 19.25 -40.08 -21.59
N LYS A 192 19.27 -41.20 -20.84
CA LYS A 192 18.16 -41.59 -19.96
C LYS A 192 17.95 -40.59 -18.80
N GLU A 193 19.04 -40.02 -18.28
CA GLU A 193 19.02 -39.19 -17.08
C GLU A 193 19.29 -37.70 -17.38
N THR A 194 19.06 -37.25 -18.63
CA THR A 194 19.39 -35.91 -19.12
C THR A 194 18.87 -34.77 -18.23
N MET A 195 17.70 -34.94 -17.60
CA MET A 195 17.10 -33.92 -16.74
C MET A 195 17.82 -33.74 -15.39
N TYR A 196 18.65 -34.69 -14.98
CA TYR A 196 19.28 -34.73 -13.66
C TYR A 196 20.80 -34.58 -13.72
N ILE A 197 21.37 -34.39 -14.90
CA ILE A 197 22.80 -34.10 -15.11
C ILE A 197 22.99 -32.62 -15.39
N SER A 198 24.22 -32.13 -15.22
CA SER A 198 24.56 -30.76 -15.61
C SER A 198 24.44 -30.57 -17.11
N ASN A 199 24.22 -29.31 -17.52
CA ASN A 199 24.19 -28.96 -18.93
C ASN A 199 25.54 -29.26 -19.59
N GLU A 200 26.64 -29.09 -18.87
CA GLU A 200 27.99 -29.37 -19.33
C GLU A 200 28.20 -30.87 -19.61
N ILE A 201 27.81 -31.76 -18.69
CA ILE A 201 27.85 -33.21 -18.95
C ILE A 201 26.93 -33.57 -20.10
N ALA A 202 25.73 -33.00 -20.18
CA ALA A 202 24.78 -33.28 -21.27
C ALA A 202 25.38 -32.91 -22.64
N LEU A 203 25.99 -31.73 -22.75
CA LEU A 203 26.66 -31.27 -23.98
C LEU A 203 27.83 -32.17 -24.37
N ILE A 204 28.70 -32.50 -23.41
CA ILE A 204 29.84 -33.40 -23.67
C ILE A 204 29.34 -34.79 -24.08
N SER A 205 28.30 -35.31 -23.42
CA SER A 205 27.72 -36.63 -23.73
C SER A 205 27.06 -36.66 -25.11
N ASN A 206 26.42 -35.57 -25.52
CA ASN A 206 25.84 -35.45 -26.86
C ASN A 206 26.93 -35.41 -27.92
N SER A 207 27.98 -34.60 -27.73
CA SER A 207 29.13 -34.55 -28.64
C SER A 207 29.81 -35.91 -28.75
N LEU A 208 29.98 -36.61 -27.62
CA LEU A 208 30.51 -37.97 -27.59
C LEU A 208 29.64 -38.94 -28.40
N ASN A 209 28.32 -38.86 -28.23
CA ASN A 209 27.37 -39.69 -28.95
C ASN A 209 27.33 -39.39 -30.46
N GLU A 210 27.46 -38.12 -30.85
CA GLU A 210 27.52 -37.70 -32.25
C GLU A 210 28.75 -38.28 -32.96
N ILE A 211 29.94 -38.08 -32.38
CA ILE A 211 31.20 -38.63 -32.91
C ILE A 211 31.13 -40.15 -32.97
N PHE A 212 30.66 -40.79 -31.89
CA PHE A 212 30.51 -42.24 -31.83
C PHE A 212 29.54 -42.78 -32.90
N SER A 213 28.38 -42.14 -33.07
CA SER A 213 27.38 -42.55 -34.05
C SER A 213 27.84 -42.31 -35.49
N GLU A 214 28.57 -41.21 -35.73
CA GLU A 214 29.16 -40.92 -37.04
C GLU A 214 30.18 -42.00 -37.44
N ILE A 215 31.09 -42.36 -36.53
CA ILE A 215 32.10 -43.39 -36.79
C ILE A 215 31.43 -44.75 -37.05
N LEU A 216 30.43 -45.13 -36.25
CA LEU A 216 29.67 -46.38 -36.47
C LEU A 216 28.86 -46.37 -37.77
N SER A 217 28.34 -45.22 -38.20
CA SER A 217 27.63 -45.08 -39.46
C SER A 217 28.58 -45.23 -40.65
N GLN A 218 29.72 -44.55 -40.61
CA GLN A 218 30.77 -44.65 -41.63
C GLN A 218 31.32 -46.08 -41.72
N ALA A 219 31.53 -46.74 -40.58
CA ALA A 219 31.90 -48.14 -40.46
C ALA A 219 30.94 -49.06 -41.22
N LYS A 220 29.65 -48.89 -40.98
CA LYS A 220 28.58 -49.71 -41.58
C LYS A 220 28.49 -49.50 -43.08
N VAL A 221 28.66 -48.27 -43.56
CA VAL A 221 28.69 -47.96 -45.00
C VAL A 221 29.92 -48.58 -45.65
N HIS A 222 31.08 -48.50 -45.00
CA HIS A 222 32.33 -49.09 -45.48
C HIS A 222 32.29 -50.62 -45.53
N SER A 223 31.77 -51.27 -44.49
CA SER A 223 31.60 -52.74 -44.44
C SER A 223 30.59 -53.23 -45.48
N MET A 224 29.53 -52.45 -45.75
CA MET A 224 28.54 -52.79 -46.77
C MET A 224 29.09 -52.62 -48.19
N GLY A 225 29.87 -51.55 -48.45
CA GLY A 225 30.52 -51.32 -49.74
C GLY A 225 31.59 -52.38 -50.06
N THR A 226 32.39 -52.77 -49.07
CA THR A 226 33.40 -53.83 -49.22
C THR A 226 32.76 -55.21 -49.40
N ALA A 227 31.65 -55.50 -48.71
CA ALA A 227 30.89 -56.74 -48.91
C ALA A 227 30.27 -56.86 -50.32
N MET A 228 29.96 -55.74 -50.99
CA MET A 228 29.42 -55.73 -52.35
C MET A 228 30.50 -55.86 -53.44
N THR A 229 31.74 -55.47 -53.17
CA THR A 229 32.85 -55.48 -54.14
C THR A 229 33.75 -56.71 -54.04
N THR A 230 33.67 -57.48 -52.94
CA THR A 230 34.50 -58.67 -52.73
C THR A 230 33.83 -59.92 -53.34
N PRO A 231 34.48 -60.65 -54.28
CA PRO A 231 33.90 -61.85 -54.87
C PRO A 231 33.73 -62.96 -53.82
N MET A 232 32.52 -63.53 -53.68
CA MET A 232 32.15 -64.54 -52.67
C MET A 232 32.90 -65.89 -52.76
N ASN A 233 33.91 -66.03 -53.62
CA ASN A 233 34.58 -67.30 -53.86
C ASN A 233 35.79 -67.56 -52.93
N ASN A 234 36.17 -66.59 -52.08
CA ASN A 234 37.27 -66.69 -51.12
C ASN A 234 36.82 -66.28 -49.70
N ASN A 235 36.24 -67.23 -48.95
CA ASN A 235 35.73 -66.97 -47.58
C ASN A 235 36.80 -66.39 -46.65
N ALA A 236 38.07 -66.81 -46.77
CA ALA A 236 39.15 -66.32 -45.91
C ALA A 236 39.48 -64.83 -46.13
N GLU A 237 39.42 -64.36 -47.38
CA GLU A 237 39.72 -62.98 -47.77
C GLU A 237 38.58 -62.02 -47.38
N TRP A 238 37.34 -62.51 -47.48
CA TRP A 238 36.15 -61.80 -47.01
C TRP A 238 36.17 -61.59 -45.48
N HIS A 239 36.49 -62.63 -44.71
CA HIS A 239 36.62 -62.52 -43.24
C HIS A 239 37.78 -61.62 -42.81
N SER A 240 38.93 -61.69 -43.50
CA SER A 240 40.07 -60.81 -43.21
C SER A 240 39.75 -59.33 -43.46
N THR A 241 39.01 -59.03 -44.53
CA THR A 241 38.66 -57.65 -44.91
C THR A 241 37.65 -57.04 -43.95
N ILE A 242 36.66 -57.81 -43.50
CA ILE A 242 35.69 -57.38 -42.49
C ILE A 242 36.37 -57.15 -41.13
N ASN A 243 37.26 -58.04 -40.72
CA ASN A 243 37.99 -57.90 -39.47
C ASN A 243 38.92 -56.67 -39.46
N GLU A 244 39.57 -56.35 -40.58
CA GLU A 244 40.40 -55.15 -40.68
C GLU A 244 39.56 -53.87 -40.67
N ALA A 245 38.40 -53.87 -41.34
CA ALA A 245 37.45 -52.76 -41.29
C ALA A 245 36.91 -52.53 -39.87
N GLU A 246 36.60 -53.59 -39.13
CA GLU A 246 36.16 -53.51 -37.72
C GLU A 246 37.27 -52.94 -36.83
N LYS A 247 38.52 -53.42 -37.00
CA LYS A 247 39.68 -52.90 -36.25
C LYS A 247 39.97 -51.42 -36.56
N ASP A 248 39.80 -50.96 -37.79
CA ASP A 248 39.99 -49.56 -38.15
C ASP A 248 38.95 -48.65 -37.46
N VAL A 249 37.68 -49.05 -37.49
CA VAL A 249 36.56 -48.35 -36.84
C VAL A 249 36.81 -48.22 -35.34
N LEU A 250 37.24 -49.32 -34.74
CA LEU A 250 37.60 -49.42 -33.34
C LEU A 250 38.78 -48.49 -32.95
N ARG A 251 39.82 -48.41 -33.78
CA ARG A 251 40.93 -47.45 -33.61
C ARG A 251 40.47 -46.01 -33.73
N ARG A 252 39.54 -45.72 -34.65
CA ARG A 252 38.96 -44.39 -34.84
C ARG A 252 38.10 -43.97 -33.65
N ILE A 253 37.25 -44.87 -33.13
CA ILE A 253 36.49 -44.62 -31.90
C ILE A 253 37.46 -44.27 -30.77
N PHE A 254 38.53 -45.05 -30.57
CA PHE A 254 39.51 -44.74 -29.54
C PHE A 254 40.15 -43.36 -29.74
N LYS A 255 40.66 -43.07 -30.95
CA LYS A 255 41.38 -41.83 -31.24
C LYS A 255 40.49 -40.58 -31.17
N GLU A 256 39.27 -40.66 -31.72
CA GLU A 256 38.39 -39.50 -31.87
C GLU A 256 37.51 -39.29 -30.63
N CYS A 257 37.06 -40.34 -29.93
CA CYS A 257 36.25 -40.21 -28.72
C CYS A 257 37.08 -40.06 -27.43
N SER A 258 38.34 -40.50 -27.38
CA SER A 258 39.17 -40.42 -26.16
C SER A 258 39.29 -39.00 -25.58
N PRO A 259 39.54 -37.93 -26.37
CA PRO A 259 39.63 -36.58 -25.82
C PRO A 259 38.31 -36.10 -25.18
N VAL A 260 37.18 -36.44 -25.79
CA VAL A 260 35.83 -36.07 -25.30
C VAL A 260 35.45 -36.89 -24.08
N TYR A 261 35.84 -38.17 -24.06
CA TYR A 261 35.69 -39.07 -22.93
C TYR A 261 36.47 -38.58 -21.70
N ASP A 262 37.71 -38.11 -21.87
CA ASP A 262 38.51 -37.55 -20.77
C ASP A 262 37.90 -36.27 -20.21
N GLN A 263 37.34 -35.42 -21.08
CA GLN A 263 36.59 -34.23 -20.67
C GLN A 263 35.35 -34.61 -19.87
N TRP A 264 34.66 -35.69 -20.27
CA TRP A 264 33.49 -36.20 -19.56
C TRP A 264 33.83 -36.61 -18.12
N PHE A 265 34.93 -37.34 -17.90
CA PHE A 265 35.39 -37.69 -16.54
C PHE A 265 35.78 -36.48 -15.70
N LYS A 266 36.50 -35.53 -16.28
CA LYS A 266 36.88 -34.30 -15.57
C LYS A 266 35.66 -33.47 -15.18
N GLN A 267 34.65 -33.40 -16.05
CA GLN A 267 33.42 -32.68 -15.74
C GLN A 267 32.58 -33.41 -14.69
N LEU A 268 32.52 -34.74 -14.74
CA LEU A 268 31.87 -35.55 -13.71
C LEU A 268 32.45 -35.27 -12.32
N ASP A 269 33.77 -35.23 -12.18
CA ASP A 269 34.40 -34.95 -10.88
C ASP A 269 34.08 -33.54 -10.37
N LYS A 270 34.08 -32.54 -11.26
CA LYS A 270 33.68 -31.16 -10.92
C LYS A 270 32.24 -31.08 -10.43
N ASP A 271 31.34 -31.75 -11.12
CA ASP A 271 29.93 -31.73 -10.74
C ASP A 271 29.67 -32.45 -9.43
N VAL A 272 30.36 -33.56 -9.18
CA VAL A 272 30.29 -34.28 -7.91
C VAL A 272 30.83 -33.41 -6.78
N ALA A 273 31.92 -32.66 -7.00
CA ALA A 273 32.43 -31.70 -6.02
C ALA A 273 31.40 -30.60 -5.69
N LYS A 274 30.74 -30.04 -6.72
CA LYS A 274 29.65 -29.06 -6.51
C LYS A 274 28.47 -29.65 -5.74
N ILE A 275 28.08 -30.89 -6.03
CA ILE A 275 26.99 -31.56 -5.30
C ILE A 275 27.37 -31.74 -3.82
N ARG A 276 28.63 -32.09 -3.53
CA ARG A 276 29.14 -32.18 -2.15
C ARG A 276 29.14 -30.83 -1.44
N GLU A 277 29.61 -29.78 -2.09
CA GLU A 277 29.57 -28.42 -1.54
C GLU A 277 28.14 -27.98 -1.19
N ILE A 278 27.17 -28.26 -2.07
CA ILE A 278 25.75 -27.98 -1.82
C ILE A 278 25.23 -28.84 -0.65
N LEU A 279 25.63 -30.12 -0.57
CA LEU A 279 25.26 -31.00 0.54
C LEU A 279 25.80 -30.48 1.88
N ASP A 280 27.03 -30.01 1.92
CA ASP A 280 27.65 -29.47 3.13
C ASP A 280 26.93 -28.18 3.58
N ILE A 281 26.63 -27.26 2.66
CA ILE A 281 25.88 -26.03 2.94
C ILE A 281 24.42 -26.32 3.36
N SER A 282 23.77 -27.28 2.68
CA SER A 282 22.38 -27.62 2.97
C SER A 282 22.23 -28.44 4.25
N HIS A 283 23.28 -29.17 4.67
CA HIS A 283 23.31 -29.81 5.98
C HIS A 283 23.23 -28.76 7.10
N ASP A 284 23.92 -27.62 6.95
CA ASP A 284 23.84 -26.51 7.91
C ASP A 284 22.50 -25.76 7.87
N PHE A 285 21.82 -25.76 6.72
CA PHE A 285 20.55 -25.03 6.53
C PHE A 285 19.31 -25.84 6.93
N PHE A 286 19.35 -27.17 6.81
CA PHE A 286 18.19 -28.04 7.08
C PHE A 286 18.27 -28.82 8.40
N TYR A 287 19.46 -28.92 9.00
CA TYR A 287 19.63 -29.47 10.33
C TYR A 287 20.04 -28.33 11.27
N GLU A 288 19.06 -27.55 11.72
CA GLU A 288 19.22 -26.75 12.93
C GLU A 288 19.76 -27.69 14.01
N THR A 289 20.96 -27.39 14.52
CA THR A 289 21.49 -27.98 15.74
C THR A 289 20.39 -27.86 16.78
N LYS A 290 19.82 -28.98 17.21
CA LYS A 290 18.98 -29.01 18.42
C LYS A 290 19.74 -28.23 19.48
N PRO A 291 19.15 -27.18 20.10
CA PRO A 291 19.79 -26.56 21.23
C PRO A 291 19.98 -27.65 22.28
N ASP A 292 21.22 -27.89 22.67
CA ASP A 292 21.54 -28.74 23.80
C ASP A 292 20.75 -28.20 25.01
N CYS A 293 19.84 -29.03 25.52
CA CYS A 293 19.13 -28.78 26.77
C CYS A 293 20.10 -28.80 27.96
#